data_AF-A0A1I7ZTZ3-F1
#
_entry.id   AF-A0A1I7ZTZ3-F1
#
_cell.length_a   1.000
_cell.length_b   1.000
_cell.length_c   1.000
_cell.angle_alpha   90.00
_cell.angle_beta   90.00
_cell.angle_gamma   90.00
#
_symmetry.space_group_name_H-M   'P 1'
#
loop_
_entity.id
_entity.type
_entity.pdbx_description
1 polymer ?
#
loop_
_entity_poly.entity_id
_entity_poly.type
_entity_poly.pdbx_seq_one_letter_code
_entity_poly.pdbx_strand_id
1 'polypeptide(L)'
;MYAQLLGTVRDEVQRTGNPAIDNRVAGFLLLDSTGDVEIISWATGASQFKGSVAQGTSPLRDSHAEILCRRGLQRYLLYQGSTAQGTSPLRDSHAEILCRRGLQRYLLYQVQLHRDNPKESILQRPNDGIKLVLKPNYTIHFLCSSAPCGDATSYSDYVSKPCDSKEHAADMAEHGELQMKYPESTEPVALNDETMSSQQARMSCSDKILKWNTLGVQGCLLTQFIRPLYISSFVFQHQFDKSQVTRALCCRAAGLSFEDNIYHVNHARYHTSFDDTKDSVESLHHQENATNWNAAEKTVEITNCATGMDLEG
;
A
#
# COMPACT_ATOMS: atom_id res chain seq x y z
N MET A 1 11.66 -2.92 19.24
CA MET A 1 11.78 -3.23 17.81
C MET A 1 10.75 -2.47 16.99
N TYR A 2 9.48 -2.88 16.88
CA TYR A 2 8.50 -2.25 15.96
C TYR A 2 8.25 -0.75 16.17
N ALA A 3 8.29 -0.27 17.43
CA ALA A 3 8.15 1.17 17.73
C ALA A 3 9.30 2.03 17.18
N GLN A 4 10.49 1.46 17.01
CA GLN A 4 11.66 2.18 16.47
C GLN A 4 11.66 2.20 14.93
N LEU A 5 10.98 1.24 14.28
CA LEU A 5 11.02 1.09 12.82
C LEU A 5 10.39 2.27 12.08
N LEU A 6 9.30 2.85 12.60
CA LEU A 6 8.70 4.04 11.98
C LEU A 6 9.62 5.25 12.14
N GLY A 7 10.34 5.35 13.26
CA GLY A 7 11.42 6.32 13.46
C GLY A 7 12.51 6.16 12.39
N THR A 8 12.95 4.92 12.12
CA THR A 8 13.92 4.64 11.05
C THR A 8 13.44 5.09 9.68
N VAL A 9 12.16 4.89 9.35
CA VAL A 9 11.58 5.39 8.09
C VAL A 9 11.55 6.92 8.06
N ARG A 10 11.17 7.57 9.17
CA ARG A 10 11.20 9.04 9.27
C ARG A 10 12.61 9.58 9.09
N ASP A 11 13.61 9.02 9.78
CA ASP A 11 15.03 9.40 9.68
C ASP A 11 15.53 9.26 8.23
N GLU A 12 15.15 8.17 7.56
CA GLU A 12 15.45 7.93 6.15
C GLU A 12 14.86 9.05 5.27
N VAL A 13 13.58 9.40 5.47
CA VAL A 13 12.92 10.51 4.78
C VAL A 13 13.68 11.83 5.01
N GLN A 14 14.07 12.15 6.26
CA GLN A 14 14.79 13.40 6.55
C GLN A 14 16.13 13.47 5.81
N ARG A 15 16.88 12.37 5.81
CA ARG A 15 18.20 12.30 5.18
C ARG A 15 18.13 12.43 3.65
N THR A 16 16.99 12.14 3.02
CA THR A 16 16.80 12.44 1.58
C THR A 16 16.58 13.93 1.28
N GLY A 17 16.68 14.82 2.27
CA GLY A 17 16.52 16.26 2.10
C GLY A 17 15.07 16.68 1.86
N ASN A 18 14.12 15.78 2.12
CA ASN A 18 12.71 16.00 1.88
C ASN A 18 12.10 16.82 3.04
N PRO A 19 11.59 18.04 2.79
CA PRO A 19 11.04 18.89 3.84
C PRO A 19 9.69 18.39 4.39
N ALA A 20 9.15 17.30 3.83
CA ALA A 20 7.80 16.82 4.08
C ALA A 20 7.73 15.76 5.20
N ILE A 21 8.48 15.95 6.30
CA ILE A 21 8.61 15.02 7.44
C ILE A 21 7.37 15.00 8.34
N ASP A 22 6.65 16.12 8.44
CA ASP A 22 5.42 16.26 9.26
C ASP A 22 4.19 15.61 8.60
N ASN A 23 4.42 14.64 7.70
CA ASN A 23 3.40 14.04 6.88
C ASN A 23 2.93 12.69 7.37
N ARG A 24 1.78 12.29 6.82
CA ARG A 24 1.39 10.90 6.78
C ARG A 24 2.44 10.11 6.01
N VAL A 25 3.14 9.21 6.71
CA VAL A 25 4.27 8.42 6.20
C VAL A 25 3.87 6.96 6.16
N ALA A 26 4.32 6.23 5.13
CA ALA A 26 4.20 4.77 5.05
C ALA A 26 5.52 4.15 4.58
N GLY A 27 5.78 2.91 4.98
CA GLY A 27 7.01 2.18 4.66
C GLY A 27 6.79 0.67 4.52
N PHE A 28 7.48 0.05 3.54
CA PHE A 28 7.69 -1.39 3.47
C PHE A 28 9.11 -1.72 3.89
N LEU A 29 9.24 -2.69 4.79
CA LEU A 29 10.51 -3.12 5.35
C LEU A 29 10.70 -4.61 5.13
N LEU A 30 11.93 -5.01 4.85
CA LEU A 30 12.38 -6.39 4.87
C LEU A 30 13.08 -6.63 6.20
N LEU A 31 12.64 -7.65 6.93
CA LEU A 31 13.37 -8.16 8.09
C LEU A 31 13.99 -9.49 7.71
N ASP A 32 15.26 -9.67 8.03
CA ASP A 32 15.90 -10.96 7.91
C ASP A 32 15.79 -11.78 9.22
N SER A 33 16.27 -13.02 9.18
CA SER A 33 16.26 -13.91 10.35
C SER A 33 17.27 -13.53 11.44
N THR A 34 18.25 -12.67 11.16
CA THR A 34 19.22 -12.17 12.15
C THR A 34 18.65 -10.97 12.93
N GLY A 35 17.62 -10.33 12.38
CA GLY A 35 16.98 -9.12 12.91
C GLY A 35 17.41 -7.84 12.19
N ASP A 36 18.20 -7.95 11.12
CA ASP A 36 18.57 -6.83 10.28
C ASP A 36 17.36 -6.32 9.50
N VAL A 37 17.28 -5.00 9.37
CA VAL A 37 16.15 -4.28 8.78
C VAL A 37 16.60 -3.52 7.55
N GLU A 38 15.96 -3.77 6.42
CA GLU A 38 16.11 -3.00 5.18
C GLU A 38 14.81 -2.24 4.87
N ILE A 39 14.89 -0.93 4.64
CA ILE A 39 13.76 -0.17 4.12
C ILE A 39 13.67 -0.40 2.60
N ILE A 40 12.60 -1.05 2.15
CA ILE A 40 12.38 -1.34 0.72
C ILE A 40 11.82 -0.12 0.00
N SER A 41 10.81 0.51 0.59
CA SER A 41 10.16 1.68 0.03
C SER A 41 9.51 2.51 1.11
N TRP A 42 9.39 3.81 0.88
CA TRP A 42 8.62 4.70 1.71
C TRP A 42 7.91 5.73 0.85
N ALA A 43 6.84 6.31 1.40
CA ALA A 43 6.15 7.42 0.77
C ALA A 43 5.47 8.33 1.79
N THR A 44 5.20 9.55 1.37
CA THR A 44 4.35 10.52 2.07
C THR A 44 3.13 10.87 1.24
N GLY A 45 2.06 11.33 1.89
CA GLY A 45 0.90 11.91 1.20
C GLY A 45 -0.44 11.54 1.82
N ALA A 46 -1.40 12.46 1.69
CA ALA A 46 -2.72 12.35 2.32
C ALA A 46 -3.89 12.69 1.37
N SER A 47 -3.63 12.91 0.08
CA SER A 47 -4.62 13.44 -0.87
C SER A 47 -4.75 12.61 -2.15
N GLN A 48 -5.86 12.81 -2.86
CA GLN A 48 -6.23 12.14 -4.11
C GLN A 48 -6.32 13.15 -5.26
N PHE A 49 -6.13 12.67 -6.50
CA PHE A 49 -6.29 13.49 -7.70
C PHE A 49 -7.72 14.06 -7.84
N LYS A 50 -7.81 15.40 -7.95
CA LYS A 50 -9.06 16.20 -7.92
C LYS A 50 -9.51 16.72 -9.30
N GLY A 51 -8.72 16.56 -10.35
CA GLY A 51 -9.07 17.08 -11.68
C GLY A 51 -10.17 16.30 -12.40
N SER A 52 -10.94 16.97 -13.27
CA SER A 52 -11.70 16.29 -14.33
C SER A 52 -10.71 15.81 -15.39
N VAL A 53 -10.75 14.53 -15.77
CA VAL A 53 -9.90 14.03 -16.85
C VAL A 53 -10.25 14.81 -18.12
N ALA A 54 -9.29 15.56 -18.68
CA ALA A 54 -9.54 16.49 -19.78
C ALA A 54 -10.25 15.78 -20.94
N GLN A 55 -11.24 16.42 -21.59
CA GLN A 55 -11.82 15.92 -22.85
C GLN A 55 -10.68 15.82 -23.88
N GLY A 56 -10.25 14.59 -24.16
CA GLY A 56 -9.02 14.28 -24.90
C GLY A 56 -8.13 13.24 -24.21
N THR A 57 -8.34 13.03 -22.91
CA THR A 57 -7.83 11.89 -22.12
C THR A 57 -9.02 11.23 -21.42
N SER A 58 -10.01 10.76 -22.18
CA SER A 58 -11.21 10.17 -21.59
C SER A 58 -10.96 8.82 -20.89
N PRO A 59 -11.79 8.48 -19.88
CA PRO A 59 -11.53 7.43 -18.91
C PRO A 59 -11.95 6.07 -19.45
N LEU A 60 -11.02 5.13 -19.59
CA LEU A 60 -11.37 3.76 -19.97
C LEU A 60 -11.84 2.98 -18.74
N ARG A 61 -13.17 2.90 -18.61
CA ARG A 61 -13.93 1.94 -17.77
C ARG A 61 -13.95 0.50 -18.34
N ASP A 62 -12.88 0.17 -19.06
CA ASP A 62 -12.57 -1.07 -19.81
C ASP A 62 -13.32 -1.33 -21.13
N SER A 63 -12.58 -1.44 -22.23
CA SER A 63 -13.05 -2.06 -23.48
C SER A 63 -11.89 -2.66 -24.29
N HIS A 64 -11.77 -4.00 -24.20
CA HIS A 64 -10.70 -4.89 -24.70
C HIS A 64 -10.64 -4.88 -26.26
N ALA A 65 -9.56 -5.21 -26.98
CA ALA A 65 -8.70 -6.40 -26.96
C ALA A 65 -7.23 -6.19 -26.57
N GLU A 66 -6.78 -6.95 -25.56
CA GLU A 66 -5.44 -6.88 -24.95
C GLU A 66 -5.32 -5.76 -23.84
N ILE A 67 -6.44 -5.14 -23.43
CA ILE A 67 -6.60 -3.87 -22.66
C ILE A 67 -5.41 -2.92 -22.53
N LEU A 68 -4.93 -2.30 -23.60
CA LEU A 68 -4.73 -2.80 -24.97
C LEU A 68 -3.19 -2.89 -25.30
N CYS A 69 -2.51 -3.94 -24.79
CA CYS A 69 -1.09 -4.44 -24.85
C CYS A 69 -0.20 -4.03 -23.68
N ARG A 70 -0.89 -3.72 -22.59
CA ARG A 70 -0.85 -2.34 -22.14
C ARG A 70 -1.19 -2.33 -20.63
N ARG A 71 -0.86 -1.29 -19.87
CA ARG A 71 -0.87 0.05 -20.44
C ARG A 71 0.35 0.54 -21.26
N GLY A 72 1.37 -0.33 -21.36
CA GLY A 72 2.28 -0.62 -22.51
C GLY A 72 3.39 -1.60 -22.07
N LEU A 73 3.02 -2.82 -21.69
CA LEU A 73 3.69 -3.78 -20.78
C LEU A 73 3.98 -3.33 -19.32
N GLN A 74 4.09 -2.03 -19.03
CA GLN A 74 3.33 -1.34 -17.96
C GLN A 74 3.66 0.16 -17.83
N ARG A 75 4.73 0.71 -18.42
CA ARG A 75 4.80 1.09 -19.85
C ARG A 75 6.25 1.11 -20.41
N TYR A 76 7.18 0.29 -19.92
CA TYR A 76 7.47 -1.07 -20.39
C TYR A 76 8.28 -1.79 -19.28
N LEU A 77 7.66 -1.98 -18.10
CA LEU A 77 8.29 -2.50 -16.87
C LEU A 77 9.05 -1.45 -16.00
N LEU A 78 8.58 -0.18 -15.93
CA LEU A 78 8.85 0.85 -14.88
C LEU A 78 9.77 2.07 -15.18
N TYR A 79 10.22 2.29 -16.42
CA TYR A 79 10.92 3.51 -16.93
C TYR A 79 12.43 3.63 -16.58
N GLN A 80 13.29 3.04 -17.43
CA GLN A 80 14.67 3.46 -17.63
C GLN A 80 14.71 4.63 -18.63
N GLY A 81 15.40 5.74 -18.28
CA GLY A 81 15.80 6.80 -19.21
C GLY A 81 14.78 7.92 -19.45
N SER A 82 15.20 9.16 -19.18
CA SER A 82 14.45 10.41 -19.41
C SER A 82 13.89 10.54 -20.83
N THR A 83 12.65 11.01 -20.97
CA THR A 83 12.21 12.10 -21.87
C THR A 83 10.68 12.15 -21.93
N ALA A 84 10.13 13.34 -21.71
CA ALA A 84 8.72 13.65 -21.61
C ALA A 84 7.90 13.39 -22.89
N GLN A 85 6.77 12.67 -22.75
CA GLN A 85 5.42 13.12 -23.16
C GLN A 85 4.38 12.03 -22.90
N GLY A 86 3.56 12.21 -21.84
CA GLY A 86 2.36 11.41 -21.60
C GLY A 86 2.38 10.47 -20.39
N THR A 87 2.84 10.94 -19.23
CA THR A 87 2.54 10.28 -17.95
C THR A 87 1.03 10.39 -17.69
N SER A 88 0.37 9.25 -17.46
CA SER A 88 -1.02 9.28 -16.99
C SER A 88 -1.02 9.67 -15.53
N PRO A 89 -1.85 10.64 -15.11
CA PRO A 89 -1.81 11.16 -13.74
C PRO A 89 -2.03 10.05 -12.71
N LEU A 90 -1.24 10.07 -11.64
CA LEU A 90 -1.43 9.23 -10.46
C LEU A 90 -2.81 9.48 -9.90
N ARG A 91 -3.60 8.40 -9.81
CA ARG A 91 -4.98 8.51 -9.36
C ARG A 91 -5.09 8.64 -7.85
N ASP A 92 -4.20 8.03 -7.09
CA ASP A 92 -4.23 8.02 -5.63
C ASP A 92 -2.82 8.20 -5.08
N SER A 93 -2.63 9.24 -4.27
CA SER A 93 -1.34 9.66 -3.72
C SER A 93 -1.30 9.54 -2.20
N HIS A 94 -2.20 8.75 -1.59
CA HIS A 94 -2.02 8.35 -0.20
C HIS A 94 -0.71 7.58 -0.02
N ALA A 95 -0.01 7.86 1.08
CA ALA A 95 1.30 7.29 1.40
C ALA A 95 1.34 5.77 1.25
N GLU A 96 0.36 5.04 1.81
CA GLU A 96 0.27 3.59 1.73
C GLU A 96 0.23 3.06 0.29
N ILE A 97 -0.42 3.80 -0.62
CA ILE A 97 -0.58 3.40 -2.02
C ILE A 97 0.70 3.65 -2.81
N LEU A 98 1.32 4.82 -2.63
CA LEU A 98 2.61 5.14 -3.26
C LEU A 98 3.72 4.24 -2.76
N CYS A 99 3.75 3.97 -1.45
CA CYS A 99 4.71 3.07 -0.83
C CYS A 99 4.65 1.66 -1.44
N ARG A 100 3.43 1.13 -1.69
CA ARG A 100 3.27 -0.14 -2.41
C ARG A 100 3.79 -0.08 -3.85
N ARG A 101 3.58 1.03 -4.56
CA ARG A 101 4.13 1.17 -5.92
C ARG A 101 5.66 1.09 -5.89
N GLY A 102 6.30 1.74 -4.91
CA GLY A 102 7.74 1.61 -4.67
C GLY A 102 8.17 0.15 -4.40
N LEU A 103 7.42 -0.58 -3.57
CA LEU A 103 7.65 -2.01 -3.34
C LEU A 103 7.57 -2.82 -4.65
N GLN A 104 6.57 -2.56 -5.51
CA GLN A 104 6.44 -3.26 -6.79
C GLN A 104 7.64 -2.99 -7.71
N ARG A 105 8.21 -1.79 -7.69
CA ARG A 105 9.44 -1.46 -8.42
C ARG A 105 10.63 -2.27 -7.91
N TYR A 106 10.81 -2.29 -6.60
CA TYR A 106 11.84 -3.09 -5.96
C TYR A 106 11.68 -4.58 -6.26
N LEU A 107 10.46 -5.14 -6.19
CA LEU A 107 10.23 -6.55 -6.49
C LEU A 107 10.55 -6.90 -7.95
N LEU A 108 10.27 -6.00 -8.89
CA LEU A 108 10.65 -6.22 -10.28
C LEU A 108 12.17 -6.20 -10.47
N TYR A 109 12.86 -5.26 -9.81
CA TYR A 109 14.32 -5.28 -9.73
C TYR A 109 14.84 -6.59 -9.14
N GLN A 110 14.21 -7.11 -8.07
CA GLN A 110 14.59 -8.38 -7.46
C GLN A 110 14.40 -9.59 -8.37
N VAL A 111 13.40 -9.57 -9.25
CA VAL A 111 13.23 -10.59 -10.31
C VAL A 111 14.37 -10.52 -11.33
N GLN A 112 14.75 -9.32 -11.77
CA GLN A 112 15.88 -9.11 -12.68
C GLN A 112 17.20 -9.53 -12.02
N LEU A 113 17.42 -9.11 -10.77
CA LEU A 113 18.57 -9.49 -9.97
C LEU A 113 18.62 -11.00 -9.75
N HIS A 114 17.49 -11.69 -9.57
CA HIS A 114 17.51 -13.14 -9.46
C HIS A 114 17.99 -13.82 -10.75
N ARG A 115 17.64 -13.27 -11.93
CA ARG A 115 18.12 -13.79 -13.22
C ARG A 115 19.64 -13.65 -13.34
N ASP A 116 20.18 -12.50 -12.94
CA ASP A 116 21.58 -12.14 -13.20
C ASP A 116 22.51 -12.60 -12.06
N ASN A 117 22.05 -12.52 -10.80
CA ASN A 117 22.76 -12.95 -9.59
C ASN A 117 21.78 -13.48 -8.51
N PRO A 118 21.36 -14.77 -8.58
CA PRO A 118 20.40 -15.37 -7.65
C PRO A 118 20.76 -15.28 -6.17
N LYS A 119 22.06 -15.16 -5.85
CA LYS A 119 22.54 -15.13 -4.45
C LYS A 119 22.18 -13.83 -3.76
N GLU A 120 22.26 -12.70 -4.48
CA GLU A 120 21.98 -11.36 -3.95
C GLU A 120 20.49 -11.02 -3.96
N SER A 121 19.69 -11.69 -4.78
CA SER A 121 18.23 -11.48 -4.78
C SER A 121 17.58 -11.96 -3.48
N ILE A 122 16.52 -11.27 -3.04
CA ILE A 122 15.67 -11.75 -1.93
C ILE A 122 14.77 -12.92 -2.33
N LEU A 123 14.72 -13.22 -3.63
CA LEU A 123 13.89 -14.27 -4.21
C LEU A 123 14.70 -15.54 -4.46
N GLN A 124 14.02 -16.68 -4.44
CA GLN A 124 14.57 -17.98 -4.82
C GLN A 124 13.61 -18.75 -5.70
N ARG A 125 14.13 -19.69 -6.47
CA ARG A 125 13.31 -20.66 -7.19
C ARG A 125 12.87 -21.77 -6.23
N PRO A 126 11.56 -22.07 -6.12
CA PRO A 126 11.11 -23.20 -5.31
C PRO A 126 11.38 -24.53 -6.04
N ASN A 127 11.40 -25.64 -5.29
CA ASN A 127 11.60 -26.97 -5.87
C ASN A 127 10.40 -27.45 -6.70
N ASP A 128 9.21 -26.91 -6.43
CA ASP A 128 7.91 -27.39 -6.92
C ASP A 128 7.24 -26.42 -7.92
N GLY A 129 8.00 -25.53 -8.58
CA GLY A 129 7.41 -24.61 -9.54
C GLY A 129 8.36 -23.66 -10.24
N ILE A 130 7.83 -22.98 -11.26
CA ILE A 130 8.61 -22.04 -12.07
C ILE A 130 8.64 -20.62 -11.49
N LYS A 131 7.63 -20.24 -10.70
CA LYS A 131 7.48 -18.89 -10.13
C LYS A 131 8.36 -18.77 -8.88
N LEU A 132 9.09 -17.66 -8.78
CA LEU A 132 9.97 -17.39 -7.64
C LEU A 132 9.16 -17.18 -6.35
N VAL A 133 9.80 -17.43 -5.22
CA VAL A 133 9.25 -17.20 -3.87
C VAL A 133 10.23 -16.34 -3.08
N LEU A 134 9.73 -15.66 -2.05
CA LEU A 134 10.60 -14.99 -1.08
C LEU A 134 11.48 -16.04 -0.39
N LYS A 135 12.77 -15.74 -0.17
CA LYS A 135 13.64 -16.63 0.62
C LYS A 135 13.08 -16.73 2.06
N PRO A 136 13.13 -17.91 2.69
CA PRO A 136 12.46 -18.18 3.97
C PRO A 136 13.04 -17.39 5.15
N ASN A 137 14.24 -16.85 5.02
CA ASN A 137 14.87 -16.00 6.02
C ASN A 137 14.38 -14.55 5.99
N TYR A 138 13.50 -14.17 5.06
CA TYR A 138 12.97 -12.81 4.96
C TYR A 138 11.47 -12.75 5.25
N THR A 139 11.05 -11.66 5.89
CA THR A 139 9.65 -11.30 6.09
C THR A 139 9.40 -9.85 5.68
N ILE A 140 8.21 -9.57 5.12
CA ILE A 140 7.82 -8.24 4.66
C ILE A 140 6.92 -7.60 5.71
N HIS A 141 7.22 -6.36 6.10
CA HIS A 141 6.49 -5.60 7.11
C HIS A 141 6.00 -4.29 6.53
N PHE A 142 4.80 -3.86 6.91
CA PHE A 142 4.24 -2.58 6.51
C PHE A 142 4.05 -1.68 7.72
N LEU A 143 4.45 -0.43 7.59
CA LEU A 143 4.33 0.59 8.61
C LEU A 143 3.62 1.81 8.05
N CYS A 144 2.80 2.46 8.86
CA CYS A 144 2.20 3.75 8.53
C CYS A 144 2.02 4.61 9.78
N SER A 145 2.15 5.93 9.63
CA SER A 145 1.92 6.87 10.75
C SER A 145 0.50 6.82 11.27
N SER A 146 -0.47 6.44 10.45
CA SER A 146 -1.87 6.28 10.86
C SER A 146 -2.47 5.00 10.29
N ALA A 147 -3.48 4.45 10.97
CA ALA A 147 -4.33 3.42 10.40
C ALA A 147 -4.92 3.87 9.04
N PRO A 148 -5.19 2.93 8.12
CA PRO A 148 -5.63 3.28 6.77
C PRO A 148 -7.06 3.80 6.78
N CYS A 149 -7.34 4.87 6.02
CA CYS A 149 -8.68 5.42 5.96
C CYS A 149 -9.73 4.38 5.52
N GLY A 150 -10.91 4.48 6.10
CA GLY A 150 -12.06 3.60 5.87
C GLY A 150 -12.37 2.74 7.09
N ASP A 151 -12.76 1.48 6.86
CA ASP A 151 -13.26 0.58 7.91
C ASP A 151 -12.35 0.43 9.14
N ALA A 152 -11.03 0.61 8.97
CA ALA A 152 -10.07 0.56 10.08
C ALA A 152 -10.15 1.76 11.04
N THR A 153 -10.77 2.86 10.63
CA THR A 153 -10.89 4.12 11.40
C THR A 153 -12.32 4.65 11.50
N SER A 154 -13.29 4.05 10.79
CA SER A 154 -14.67 4.55 10.70
C SER A 154 -15.49 4.47 11.99
N TYR A 155 -15.11 3.65 12.96
CA TYR A 155 -15.98 3.29 14.09
C TYR A 155 -15.33 3.47 15.48
N SER A 156 -14.26 4.27 15.57
CA SER A 156 -13.59 4.52 16.84
C SER A 156 -14.37 5.47 17.74
N ASP A 157 -15.06 4.93 18.73
CA ASP A 157 -15.04 5.53 20.07
C ASP A 157 -13.69 5.11 20.68
N TYR A 158 -12.87 6.03 21.18
CA TYR A 158 -11.49 5.80 21.69
C TYR A 158 -11.45 4.93 22.97
N VAL A 159 -12.00 3.72 22.94
CA VAL A 159 -12.01 2.77 24.06
C VAL A 159 -11.59 1.41 23.52
N SER A 160 -10.30 1.10 23.68
CA SER A 160 -9.74 -0.20 23.36
C SER A 160 -10.38 -1.27 24.26
N LYS A 161 -11.23 -2.12 23.70
CA LYS A 161 -11.68 -3.36 24.36
C LYS A 161 -10.79 -4.51 23.89
N PRO A 162 -10.30 -5.37 24.80
CA PRO A 162 -9.59 -6.59 24.41
C PRO A 162 -10.55 -7.47 23.61
N CYS A 163 -10.11 -7.97 22.46
CA CYS A 163 -10.98 -8.66 21.51
C CYS A 163 -10.54 -10.11 21.28
N ASP A 164 -11.43 -11.06 21.58
CA ASP A 164 -11.28 -12.49 21.27
C ASP A 164 -11.98 -12.87 19.95
N SER A 165 -11.63 -14.03 19.38
CA SER A 165 -12.10 -14.48 18.06
C SER A 165 -13.62 -14.60 17.90
N LYS A 166 -14.36 -14.73 19.01
CA LYS A 166 -15.84 -14.75 19.01
C LYS A 166 -16.48 -13.37 18.92
N GLU A 167 -15.81 -12.33 19.41
CA GLU A 167 -16.30 -10.95 19.36
C GLU A 167 -16.12 -10.35 17.96
N HIS A 168 -15.13 -10.81 17.20
CA HIS A 168 -14.95 -10.43 15.80
C HIS A 168 -16.19 -10.79 14.97
N ALA A 169 -16.83 -11.93 15.22
CA ALA A 169 -18.02 -12.36 14.47
C ALA A 169 -19.25 -11.46 14.68
N ALA A 170 -19.40 -10.87 15.87
CA ALA A 170 -20.50 -9.95 16.17
C ALA A 170 -20.27 -8.57 15.55
N ASP A 171 -19.02 -8.09 15.58
CA ASP A 171 -18.58 -6.84 14.97
C ASP A 171 -18.67 -6.86 13.42
N MET A 172 -18.53 -8.04 12.78
CA MET A 172 -18.78 -8.21 11.34
C MET A 172 -20.26 -8.03 10.93
N ALA A 173 -21.21 -8.13 11.85
CA ALA A 173 -22.64 -8.07 11.52
C ALA A 173 -23.14 -6.62 11.31
N GLU A 174 -22.43 -5.63 11.86
CA GLU A 174 -22.78 -4.20 11.80
C GLU A 174 -21.75 -3.36 11.02
N HIS A 175 -20.55 -3.89 10.77
CA HIS A 175 -19.42 -3.19 10.14
C HIS A 175 -18.70 -4.04 9.08
N GLY A 176 -17.72 -3.47 8.38
CA GLY A 176 -16.94 -4.17 7.36
C GLY A 176 -17.39 -3.91 5.91
N GLU A 177 -18.32 -2.98 5.69
CA GLU A 177 -18.75 -2.60 4.34
C GLU A 177 -17.57 -2.07 3.50
N LEU A 178 -17.64 -2.32 2.20
CA LEU A 178 -16.73 -1.68 1.25
C LEU A 178 -17.01 -0.19 1.23
N GLN A 179 -15.97 0.63 1.16
CA GLN A 179 -16.09 2.08 1.22
C GLN A 179 -15.33 2.77 0.10
N MET A 180 -15.82 3.93 -0.32
CA MET A 180 -15.19 4.75 -1.34
C MET A 180 -14.97 6.18 -0.85
N LYS A 181 -13.78 6.70 -1.15
CA LYS A 181 -13.40 8.10 -0.94
C LYS A 181 -13.59 8.88 -2.23
N TYR A 182 -14.20 10.05 -2.12
CA TYR A 182 -14.36 11.04 -3.16
C TYR A 182 -13.28 12.12 -3.03
N PRO A 183 -12.94 12.82 -4.13
CA PRO A 183 -11.97 13.92 -4.08
C PRO A 183 -12.31 15.02 -3.07
N GLU A 184 -13.61 15.31 -2.89
CA GLU A 184 -14.12 16.37 -2.01
C GLU A 184 -14.57 15.86 -0.63
N SER A 185 -14.56 14.54 -0.39
CA SER A 185 -14.96 13.97 0.91
C SER A 185 -13.77 13.84 1.85
N THR A 186 -13.94 14.30 3.09
CA THR A 186 -12.95 14.08 4.16
C THR A 186 -12.80 12.59 4.46
N GLU A 187 -13.93 11.89 4.65
CA GLU A 187 -13.97 10.48 5.03
C GLU A 187 -14.55 9.59 3.91
N PRO A 188 -14.12 8.31 3.82
CA PRO A 188 -14.75 7.32 2.94
C PRO A 188 -16.21 7.04 3.33
N VAL A 189 -17.04 6.75 2.33
CA VAL A 189 -18.47 6.47 2.49
C VAL A 189 -18.76 5.04 2.04
N ALA A 190 -19.72 4.38 2.68
CA ALA A 190 -20.18 3.04 2.30
C ALA A 190 -20.58 2.95 0.81
N LEU A 191 -20.31 1.79 0.22
CA LEU A 191 -20.59 1.51 -1.19
C LEU A 191 -22.09 1.32 -1.43
N ASN A 192 -22.64 2.15 -2.30
CA ASN A 192 -24.01 2.10 -2.80
C ASN A 192 -24.07 2.37 -4.32
N ASP A 193 -25.25 2.26 -4.93
CA ASP A 193 -25.44 2.43 -6.38
C ASP A 193 -24.95 3.80 -6.90
N GLU A 194 -25.18 4.87 -6.14
CA GLU A 194 -24.71 6.22 -6.47
C GLU A 194 -23.18 6.28 -6.46
N THR A 195 -22.56 5.68 -5.45
CA THR A 195 -21.11 5.64 -5.31
C THR A 195 -20.47 4.86 -6.45
N MET A 196 -21.02 3.69 -6.81
CA MET A 196 -20.54 2.86 -7.91
C MET A 196 -20.61 3.55 -9.27
N SER A 197 -21.61 4.42 -9.44
CA SER A 197 -21.79 5.19 -10.67
C SER A 197 -20.74 6.28 -10.87
N SER A 198 -20.09 6.76 -9.80
CA SER A 198 -19.08 7.83 -9.85
C SER A 198 -17.80 7.39 -10.55
N GLN A 199 -17.32 8.20 -11.50
CA GLN A 199 -16.04 7.94 -12.18
C GLN A 199 -14.82 8.42 -11.37
N GLN A 200 -15.03 9.20 -10.32
CA GLN A 200 -13.98 9.79 -9.50
C GLN A 200 -13.84 9.14 -8.12
N ALA A 201 -14.81 8.31 -7.70
CA ALA A 201 -14.73 7.58 -6.45
C ALA A 201 -13.62 6.53 -6.48
N ARG A 202 -12.96 6.33 -5.34
CA ARG A 202 -11.86 5.37 -5.18
C ARG A 202 -12.09 4.54 -3.94
N MET A 203 -11.81 3.24 -3.99
CA MET A 203 -11.83 2.38 -2.80
C MET A 203 -11.00 2.98 -1.65
N SER A 204 -11.46 2.78 -0.42
CA SER A 204 -10.72 3.18 0.78
C SER A 204 -9.35 2.50 0.86
N CYS A 205 -8.44 3.05 1.66
CA CYS A 205 -7.13 2.41 1.86
C CYS A 205 -7.27 1.10 2.63
N SER A 206 -8.23 1.00 3.55
CA SER A 206 -8.60 -0.25 4.22
C SER A 206 -8.95 -1.36 3.21
N ASP A 207 -9.83 -1.07 2.25
CA ASP A 207 -10.23 -2.04 1.21
C ASP A 207 -9.08 -2.40 0.27
N LYS A 208 -8.23 -1.43 -0.08
CA LYS A 208 -7.05 -1.69 -0.91
C LYS A 208 -6.06 -2.59 -0.19
N ILE A 209 -5.77 -2.35 1.08
CA ILE A 209 -4.86 -3.16 1.86
C ILE A 209 -5.44 -4.56 2.09
N LEU A 210 -6.75 -4.70 2.37
CA LEU A 210 -7.43 -5.99 2.44
C LEU A 210 -7.21 -6.81 1.16
N LYS A 211 -7.33 -6.17 -0.01
CA LYS A 211 -7.04 -6.82 -1.30
C LYS A 211 -5.58 -7.30 -1.37
N TRP A 212 -4.61 -6.52 -0.91
CA TRP A 212 -3.20 -6.93 -0.90
C TRP A 212 -2.95 -8.07 0.08
N ASN A 213 -3.63 -8.04 1.21
CA ASN A 213 -3.56 -9.05 2.24
C ASN A 213 -4.27 -10.35 1.84
N THR A 214 -4.96 -10.36 0.70
CA THR A 214 -5.66 -11.53 0.16
C THR A 214 -4.98 -12.07 -1.10
N LEU A 215 -4.67 -11.18 -2.06
CA LEU A 215 -4.11 -11.55 -3.37
C LEU A 215 -2.57 -11.39 -3.45
N GLY A 216 -1.96 -10.93 -2.35
CA GLY A 216 -0.55 -10.59 -2.27
C GLY A 216 -0.24 -9.16 -2.72
N VAL A 217 0.82 -8.59 -2.15
CA VAL A 217 1.22 -7.19 -2.35
C VAL A 217 1.75 -6.91 -3.75
N GLN A 218 2.29 -7.91 -4.44
CA GLN A 218 2.98 -7.82 -5.72
C GLN A 218 2.09 -7.32 -6.87
N GLY A 219 0.78 -7.60 -6.82
CA GLY A 219 -0.16 -7.24 -7.89
C GLY A 219 0.01 -8.06 -9.17
N CYS A 220 -0.92 -7.89 -10.11
CA CYS A 220 -1.14 -8.81 -11.23
C CYS A 220 0.10 -9.04 -12.11
N LEU A 221 0.83 -7.99 -12.52
CA LEU A 221 1.99 -8.15 -13.39
C LEU A 221 3.05 -9.10 -12.80
N LEU A 222 3.39 -8.89 -11.52
CA LEU A 222 4.43 -9.68 -10.87
C LEU A 222 4.00 -11.13 -10.59
N THR A 223 2.69 -11.42 -10.53
CA THR A 223 2.21 -12.81 -10.37
C THR A 223 2.63 -13.75 -11.51
N GLN A 224 3.06 -13.21 -12.65
CA GLN A 224 3.62 -14.01 -13.74
C GLN A 224 5.00 -14.58 -13.39
N PHE A 225 5.76 -13.90 -12.52
CA PHE A 225 7.14 -14.25 -12.16
C PHE A 225 7.27 -14.78 -10.75
N ILE A 226 6.45 -14.30 -9.81
CA ILE A 226 6.58 -14.62 -8.37
C ILE A 226 5.25 -15.13 -7.81
N ARG A 227 5.30 -16.04 -6.83
CA ARG A 227 4.13 -16.44 -6.02
C ARG A 227 3.65 -15.27 -5.16
N PRO A 228 2.41 -15.30 -4.65
CA PRO A 228 1.88 -14.23 -3.81
C PRO A 228 2.78 -13.95 -2.60
N LEU A 229 3.10 -12.68 -2.38
CA LEU A 229 3.87 -12.23 -1.23
C LEU A 229 2.92 -11.56 -0.23
N TYR A 230 3.04 -11.92 1.03
CA TYR A 230 2.14 -11.48 2.10
C TYR A 230 2.87 -10.65 3.16
N ILE A 231 2.12 -9.73 3.77
CA ILE A 231 2.63 -8.85 4.83
C ILE A 231 2.62 -9.62 6.13
N SER A 232 3.78 -9.75 6.78
CA SER A 232 3.94 -10.49 8.04
C SER A 232 3.49 -9.67 9.25
N SER A 233 3.61 -8.34 9.20
CA SER A 233 2.99 -7.47 10.21
C SER A 233 2.65 -6.09 9.68
N PHE A 234 1.60 -5.51 10.25
CA PHE A 234 1.23 -4.11 10.13
C PHE A 234 1.57 -3.37 11.43
N VAL A 235 2.20 -2.20 11.31
CA VAL A 235 2.46 -1.29 12.45
C VAL A 235 1.85 0.07 12.14
N PHE A 236 1.02 0.55 13.05
CA PHE A 236 0.38 1.87 12.94
C PHE A 236 0.75 2.71 14.15
N GLN A 237 1.12 3.98 13.97
CA GLN A 237 1.40 4.85 15.11
C GLN A 237 0.11 5.43 15.69
N HIS A 238 -0.71 6.08 14.87
CA HIS A 238 -1.94 6.71 15.30
C HIS A 238 -3.17 5.95 14.80
N GLN A 239 -4.32 6.24 15.41
CA GLN A 239 -5.64 5.68 15.05
C GLN A 239 -5.67 4.13 15.05
N PHE A 240 -4.84 3.51 15.89
CA PHE A 240 -4.77 2.06 16.00
C PHE A 240 -5.80 1.52 17.00
N ASP A 241 -6.78 0.79 16.48
CA ASP A 241 -7.59 -0.14 17.26
C ASP A 241 -7.44 -1.55 16.70
N LYS A 242 -7.02 -2.50 17.55
CA LYS A 242 -6.66 -3.85 17.08
C LYS A 242 -7.87 -4.57 16.45
N SER A 243 -9.06 -4.46 17.02
CA SER A 243 -10.27 -5.08 16.47
C SER A 243 -10.60 -4.50 15.10
N GLN A 244 -10.62 -3.17 14.96
CA GLN A 244 -10.97 -2.51 13.71
C GLN A 244 -9.94 -2.79 12.61
N VAL A 245 -8.64 -2.70 12.87
CA VAL A 245 -7.63 -3.01 11.84
C VAL A 245 -7.65 -4.49 11.45
N THR A 246 -7.92 -5.39 12.40
CA THR A 246 -8.02 -6.83 12.13
C THR A 246 -9.25 -7.09 11.25
N ARG A 247 -10.43 -6.58 11.62
CA ARG A 247 -11.63 -6.60 10.78
C ARG A 247 -11.34 -6.08 9.38
N ALA A 248 -10.87 -4.85 9.30
CA ALA A 248 -10.74 -4.10 8.05
C ALA A 248 -9.77 -4.74 7.07
N LEU A 249 -8.66 -5.31 7.58
CA LEU A 249 -7.52 -5.75 6.77
C LEU A 249 -7.42 -7.27 6.60
N CYS A 250 -8.17 -8.08 7.36
CA CYS A 250 -8.32 -9.53 7.10
C CYS A 250 -9.76 -9.99 7.18
N CYS A 251 -10.40 -9.71 8.31
CA CYS A 251 -11.28 -10.72 8.87
C CYS A 251 -12.73 -10.59 8.38
N ARG A 252 -13.09 -9.43 7.83
CA ARG A 252 -14.31 -9.27 7.03
C ARG A 252 -14.27 -10.00 5.67
N ALA A 253 -13.10 -10.52 5.26
CA ALA A 253 -12.97 -11.40 4.11
C ALA A 253 -12.83 -12.89 4.49
N ALA A 254 -12.95 -13.24 5.79
CA ALA A 254 -12.88 -14.61 6.28
C ALA A 254 -14.07 -15.42 5.72
N GLY A 255 -13.82 -16.20 4.68
CA GLY A 255 -14.86 -16.92 3.93
C GLY A 255 -14.58 -17.00 2.44
N LEU A 256 -13.66 -16.17 1.93
CA LEU A 256 -13.17 -16.33 0.56
C LEU A 256 -12.38 -17.62 0.42
N SER A 257 -12.82 -18.48 -0.49
CA SER A 257 -12.11 -19.68 -0.93
C SER A 257 -11.43 -19.43 -2.28
N PHE A 258 -10.20 -19.92 -2.43
CA PHE A 258 -9.45 -19.85 -3.68
C PHE A 258 -9.29 -21.24 -4.27
N GLU A 259 -9.53 -21.39 -5.57
CA GLU A 259 -9.32 -22.67 -6.28
C GLU A 259 -7.82 -23.04 -6.29
N ASP A 260 -6.96 -22.04 -6.48
CA ASP A 260 -5.51 -22.17 -6.37
C ASP A 260 -5.09 -22.01 -4.91
N ASN A 261 -4.66 -23.10 -4.27
CA ASN A 261 -4.18 -23.15 -2.87
C ASN A 261 -2.93 -22.28 -2.56
N ILE A 262 -2.51 -21.42 -3.50
CA ILE A 262 -1.42 -20.44 -3.31
C ILE A 262 -1.92 -19.09 -2.81
N TYR A 263 -3.23 -18.83 -2.90
CA TYR A 263 -3.86 -17.62 -2.38
C TYR A 263 -4.66 -17.92 -1.11
N HIS A 264 -4.63 -16.98 -0.17
CA HIS A 264 -5.42 -17.03 1.05
C HIS A 264 -5.61 -15.63 1.62
N VAL A 265 -6.59 -15.47 2.50
CA VAL A 265 -6.72 -14.27 3.34
C VAL A 265 -5.65 -14.37 4.43
N ASN A 266 -4.62 -13.53 4.34
CA ASN A 266 -3.51 -13.53 5.29
C ASN A 266 -3.92 -12.87 6.61
N HIS A 267 -3.57 -13.51 7.72
CA HIS A 267 -3.82 -13.00 9.07
C HIS A 267 -2.49 -12.51 9.66
N ALA A 268 -2.14 -11.28 9.32
CA ALA A 268 -0.89 -10.65 9.73
C ALA A 268 -0.88 -10.34 11.24
N ARG A 269 0.32 -10.05 11.79
CA ARG A 269 0.43 -9.48 13.13
C ARG A 269 0.17 -7.97 13.11
N TYR A 270 -0.53 -7.45 14.11
CA TYR A 270 -0.86 -6.03 14.22
C TYR A 270 -0.23 -5.42 15.47
N HIS A 271 0.46 -4.30 15.31
CA HIS A 271 1.17 -3.60 16.39
C HIS A 271 0.90 -2.09 16.33
N THR A 272 1.03 -1.44 17.49
CA THR A 272 1.12 0.02 17.58
C THR A 272 2.56 0.46 17.86
N SER A 273 2.93 1.62 17.31
CA SER A 273 4.16 2.33 17.67
C SER A 273 3.91 3.63 18.44
N PHE A 274 2.66 3.91 18.86
CA PHE A 274 2.33 5.09 19.66
C PHE A 274 3.04 5.06 21.01
N ASP A 275 3.62 6.19 21.39
CA ASP A 275 4.17 6.43 22.73
C ASP A 275 3.44 7.62 23.37
N ASP A 276 2.51 7.35 24.31
CA ASP A 276 1.71 8.37 25.01
C ASP A 276 2.58 9.46 25.70
N THR A 277 3.87 9.20 25.91
CA THR A 277 4.80 10.14 26.55
C THR A 277 5.53 11.07 25.58
N LYS A 278 5.54 10.73 24.28
CA LYS A 278 6.31 11.45 23.24
C LYS A 278 5.47 11.90 22.07
N ASP A 279 4.40 11.18 21.77
CA ASP A 279 3.59 11.38 20.58
C ASP A 279 2.33 12.20 20.92
N SER A 280 2.04 13.19 20.08
CA SER A 280 0.76 13.90 20.09
C SER A 280 -0.23 13.26 19.11
N VAL A 281 -1.51 13.59 19.25
CA VAL A 281 -2.52 13.23 18.24
C VAL A 281 -2.15 13.90 16.91
N GLU A 282 -2.10 13.12 15.83
CA GLU A 282 -1.67 13.57 14.52
C GLU A 282 -2.56 14.72 14.01
N SER A 283 -1.97 15.89 13.76
CA SER A 283 -2.63 16.97 13.02
C SER A 283 -2.44 16.73 11.52
N LEU A 284 -3.44 16.13 10.87
CA LEU A 284 -3.41 15.91 9.43
C LEU A 284 -3.48 17.26 8.69
N HIS A 285 -2.34 17.74 8.21
CA HIS A 285 -2.31 18.91 7.33
C HIS A 285 -2.55 18.47 5.88
N HIS A 286 -3.49 19.13 5.20
CA HIS A 286 -3.68 18.95 3.77
C HIS A 286 -2.38 19.37 3.06
N GLN A 287 -1.85 18.47 2.23
CA GLN A 287 -0.66 18.76 1.43
C GLN A 287 -0.94 18.75 -0.06
N GLU A 288 -0.22 19.60 -0.77
CA GLU A 288 -0.28 19.70 -2.22
C GLU A 288 0.56 18.63 -2.91
N ASN A 289 1.63 18.15 -2.27
CA ASN A 289 2.59 17.22 -2.85
C ASN A 289 2.70 15.92 -2.03
N ALA A 290 2.98 14.83 -2.73
CA ALA A 290 3.30 13.52 -2.18
C ALA A 290 4.69 13.11 -2.65
N THR A 291 5.40 12.33 -1.86
CA THR A 291 6.76 11.90 -2.20
C THR A 291 6.89 10.39 -2.08
N ASN A 292 7.73 9.78 -2.90
CA ASN A 292 7.99 8.34 -2.81
C ASN A 292 9.43 7.98 -3.16
N TRP A 293 9.90 6.88 -2.59
CA TRP A 293 11.26 6.36 -2.75
C TRP A 293 11.26 4.84 -2.68
N ASN A 294 12.24 4.20 -3.33
CA ASN A 294 12.49 2.77 -3.20
C ASN A 294 13.98 2.42 -3.25
N ALA A 295 14.36 1.31 -2.60
CA ALA A 295 15.75 0.88 -2.43
C ALA A 295 16.45 0.46 -3.73
N ALA A 296 15.70 0.11 -4.78
CA ALA A 296 16.29 -0.28 -6.06
C ALA A 296 16.82 0.94 -6.82
N GLU A 297 16.10 2.05 -6.81
CA GLU A 297 16.44 3.25 -7.57
C GLU A 297 17.16 4.31 -6.73
N LYS A 298 16.87 4.34 -5.41
CA LYS A 298 17.44 5.27 -4.44
C LYS A 298 17.17 6.76 -4.72
N THR A 299 16.31 7.08 -5.67
CA THR A 299 15.86 8.43 -6.03
C THR A 299 14.52 8.73 -5.38
N VAL A 300 14.31 9.99 -4.99
CA VAL A 300 13.02 10.50 -4.51
C VAL A 300 12.25 11.08 -5.68
N GLU A 301 10.98 10.72 -5.82
CA GLU A 301 10.03 11.29 -6.78
C GLU A 301 9.00 12.13 -6.02
N ILE A 302 8.68 13.32 -6.55
CA ILE A 302 7.72 14.26 -5.96
C ILE A 302 6.55 14.47 -6.92
N THR A 303 5.35 14.09 -6.49
CA THR A 303 4.13 14.21 -7.27
C THR A 303 3.21 15.27 -6.68
N ASN A 304 2.65 16.14 -7.52
CA ASN A 304 1.53 16.98 -7.10
C ASN A 304 0.25 16.13 -6.92
N CYS A 305 -0.33 16.13 -5.72
CA CYS A 305 -1.52 15.35 -5.38
C CYS A 305 -2.76 15.73 -6.19
N ALA A 306 -2.91 17.01 -6.54
CA ALA A 306 -4.09 17.50 -7.25
C ALA A 306 -4.07 17.11 -8.73
N THR A 307 -2.89 17.17 -9.37
CA THR A 307 -2.70 16.85 -10.79
C THR A 307 -2.25 15.42 -11.05
N GLY A 308 -1.72 14.73 -10.03
CA GLY A 308 -1.16 13.38 -10.16
C GLY A 308 0.10 13.33 -11.02
N MET A 309 0.72 14.48 -11.30
CA MET A 309 1.88 14.61 -12.17
C MET A 309 3.15 14.81 -11.34
N ASP A 310 4.26 14.29 -11.85
CA ASP A 310 5.60 14.59 -11.35
C ASP A 310 5.89 16.10 -11.47
N LEU A 311 6.59 16.66 -10.48
CA LEU A 311 6.99 18.07 -10.48
C LEU A 311 8.29 18.33 -11.25
N GLU A 312 9.13 17.31 -11.48
CA GLU A 312 10.46 17.51 -12.05
C GLU A 312 10.62 17.26 -13.55
N GLY A 313 9.56 16.85 -14.27
CA GLY A 313 9.46 16.94 -15.74
C GLY A 313 10.48 16.19 -16.58
#